data_AF-A0A0H3LWB3-F1
#
_entry.id   AF-A0A0H3LWB3-F1
#
_cell.length_a   1.000
_cell.length_b   1.000
_cell.length_c   1.000
_cell.angle_alpha   90.00
_cell.angle_beta   90.00
_cell.angle_gamma   90.00
#
_symmetry.space_group_name_H-M   'P 1'
#
loop_
_entity.id
_entity.type
_entity.pdbx_description
1 polymer ?
#
loop_
_entity_poly.entity_id
_entity_poly.type
_entity_poly.pdbx_seq_one_letter_code
_entity_poly.pdbx_strand_id
1 'polypeptide(L)'
;MYQIDYNSYRSVKSFNRRIRFLVMHYTAINFKESIAALTGMQVSAHYLVPDPLEQTYIEAGFKDMRIFNLVDENERAWHAGVSSWAGRNNLNDTSIGIEIVNLATSHSDCSEETDAEVALKDVRFSNPIHESGGALQANIGSLAKGNNMGGTALPYHAVNLVPCNNEVFTFPPYNPTQIDAVKELALNVLQRYPDIMPTDVVGHSDIAIGRKSDPGAAFPWKELYVAGIGAWYDDELKEHYQRQFCESFPSKADIVTKLRCYGYDTSAAGSEIGYNELIRAFQLHFRQENYDGILDVETAAIIYALVDKYFPSNEFNVT
;
A
#
# COMPACT_ATOMS: atom_id res chain seq x y z
N MET A 1 6.97 -10.59 -44.59
CA MET A 1 6.99 -10.05 -43.21
C MET A 1 6.61 -8.59 -43.32
N TYR A 2 5.55 -8.15 -42.65
CA TYR A 2 5.14 -6.74 -42.66
C TYR A 2 6.01 -5.97 -41.65
N GLN A 3 6.46 -4.75 -42.00
CA GLN A 3 7.23 -3.89 -41.10
C GLN A 3 6.32 -2.97 -40.31
N ILE A 4 6.70 -2.67 -39.06
CA ILE A 4 6.03 -1.67 -38.23
C ILE A 4 6.63 -0.30 -38.54
N ASP A 5 5.79 0.68 -38.85
CA ASP A 5 6.20 2.06 -39.10
C ASP A 5 6.02 2.91 -37.84
N TYR A 6 7.14 3.20 -37.19
CA TYR A 6 7.18 4.02 -35.98
C TYR A 6 7.39 5.51 -36.25
N ASN A 7 7.44 5.95 -37.52
CA ASN A 7 7.95 7.27 -37.88
C ASN A 7 6.96 8.12 -38.68
N SER A 8 6.09 7.52 -39.50
CA SER A 8 5.18 8.30 -40.35
C SER A 8 4.13 9.08 -39.56
N TYR A 9 3.61 8.51 -38.47
CA TYR A 9 2.58 9.15 -37.64
C TYR A 9 2.78 8.82 -36.16
N ARG A 10 2.65 9.82 -35.28
CA ARG A 10 2.79 9.67 -33.82
C ARG A 10 1.75 10.46 -33.05
N SER A 11 1.16 9.83 -32.05
CA SER A 11 0.34 10.52 -31.04
C SER A 11 1.24 11.41 -30.19
N VAL A 12 0.93 12.71 -30.14
CA VAL A 12 1.67 13.70 -29.34
C VAL A 12 0.83 14.38 -28.26
N LYS A 13 -0.49 14.18 -28.26
CA LYS A 13 -1.43 14.79 -27.29
C LYS A 13 -2.31 13.75 -26.59
N SER A 14 -2.90 12.82 -27.35
CA SER A 14 -3.85 11.84 -26.83
C SER A 14 -3.15 10.58 -26.32
N PHE A 15 -2.31 10.71 -25.30
CA PHE A 15 -1.71 9.60 -24.57
C PHE A 15 -1.36 10.01 -23.14
N ASN A 16 -1.28 9.04 -22.23
CA ASN A 16 -0.73 9.19 -20.88
C ASN A 16 0.40 8.20 -20.67
N ARG A 17 1.16 8.37 -19.58
CA ARG A 17 2.10 7.35 -19.11
C ARG A 17 1.32 6.20 -18.43
N ARG A 18 1.94 5.02 -18.42
CA ARG A 18 1.37 3.83 -17.75
C ARG A 18 1.46 3.95 -16.24
N ILE A 19 2.61 4.41 -15.75
CA ILE A 19 2.82 4.69 -14.33
C ILE A 19 2.05 5.95 -13.95
N ARG A 20 1.32 5.83 -12.85
CA ARG A 20 0.39 6.83 -12.32
C ARG A 20 0.46 7.00 -10.80
N PHE A 21 1.08 6.06 -10.09
CA PHE A 21 1.17 6.12 -8.63
C PHE A 21 2.61 5.90 -8.16
N LEU A 22 2.91 6.47 -6.99
CA LEU A 22 4.14 6.21 -6.26
C LEU A 22 3.75 5.67 -4.88
N VAL A 23 4.16 4.44 -4.58
CA VAL A 23 3.78 3.76 -3.32
C VAL A 23 5.00 3.60 -2.44
N MET A 24 4.90 4.11 -1.21
CA MET A 24 5.92 4.02 -0.17
C MET A 24 5.66 2.81 0.74
N HIS A 25 6.72 2.09 1.06
CA HIS A 25 6.71 0.88 1.91
C HIS A 25 7.83 0.97 2.94
N TYR A 26 7.71 0.22 4.03
CA TYR A 26 8.87 -0.19 4.82
C TYR A 26 9.11 -1.69 4.63
N THR A 27 10.34 -2.11 4.87
CA THR A 27 10.71 -3.52 4.73
C THR A 27 10.40 -4.37 5.97
N ALA A 28 10.36 -3.78 7.17
CA ALA A 28 10.22 -4.46 8.47
C ALA A 28 11.38 -5.40 8.84
N ILE A 29 12.42 -5.46 8.00
CA ILE A 29 13.58 -6.36 8.10
C ILE A 29 14.86 -5.60 7.75
N ASN A 30 16.01 -6.11 8.16
CA ASN A 30 17.31 -5.45 7.93
C ASN A 30 17.67 -5.40 6.43
N PHE A 31 18.72 -4.64 6.07
CA PHE A 31 19.09 -4.44 4.67
C PHE A 31 19.41 -5.74 3.93
N LYS A 32 20.18 -6.64 4.55
CA LYS A 32 20.57 -7.91 3.94
C LYS A 32 19.35 -8.80 3.64
N GLU A 33 18.42 -8.90 4.58
CA GLU A 33 17.18 -9.65 4.41
C GLU A 33 16.25 -8.98 3.40
N SER A 34 16.19 -7.64 3.39
CA SER A 34 15.43 -6.85 2.42
C SER A 34 15.89 -7.15 0.99
N ILE A 35 17.20 -7.13 0.72
CA ILE A 35 17.76 -7.49 -0.58
C ILE A 35 17.37 -8.92 -0.94
N ALA A 36 17.58 -9.89 -0.03
CA ALA A 36 17.28 -11.29 -0.31
C ALA A 36 15.80 -11.53 -0.63
N ALA A 37 14.88 -10.85 0.08
CA ALA A 37 13.45 -10.96 -0.14
C ALA A 37 13.03 -10.31 -1.47
N LEU A 38 13.45 -9.06 -1.72
CA LEU A 38 13.01 -8.25 -2.85
C LEU A 38 13.66 -8.63 -4.19
N THR A 39 14.77 -9.39 -4.16
CA THR A 39 15.34 -10.05 -5.34
C THR A 39 14.97 -11.54 -5.42
N GLY A 40 14.11 -12.00 -4.53
CA GLY A 40 13.61 -13.37 -4.48
C GLY A 40 12.48 -13.63 -5.49
N MET A 41 11.73 -14.71 -5.27
CA MET A 41 10.68 -15.16 -6.19
C MET A 41 9.26 -14.67 -5.87
N GLN A 42 9.06 -13.99 -4.74
CA GLN A 42 7.72 -13.75 -4.19
C GLN A 42 7.28 -12.29 -4.25
N VAL A 43 8.18 -11.37 -3.94
CA VAL A 43 7.92 -9.93 -3.87
C VAL A 43 9.12 -9.17 -4.42
N SER A 44 8.88 -7.96 -4.90
CA SER A 44 9.93 -7.06 -5.38
C SER A 44 9.46 -5.61 -5.35
N ALA A 45 10.39 -4.67 -5.39
CA ALA A 45 10.12 -3.24 -5.50
C ALA A 45 10.98 -2.63 -6.61
N HIS A 46 10.60 -1.46 -7.08
CA HIS A 46 11.41 -0.74 -8.08
C HIS A 46 12.67 -0.18 -7.42
N TYR A 47 12.53 0.35 -6.21
CA TYR A 47 13.63 0.94 -5.46
C TYR A 47 13.70 0.41 -4.03
N LEU A 48 14.91 0.26 -3.51
CA LEU A 48 15.20 0.04 -2.10
C LEU A 48 16.11 1.15 -1.57
N VAL A 49 15.71 1.76 -0.46
CA VAL A 49 16.43 2.84 0.22
C VAL A 49 16.89 2.34 1.61
N PRO A 50 18.19 2.06 1.81
CA PRO A 50 18.73 1.54 3.07
C PRO A 50 18.73 2.61 4.17
N ASP A 51 18.88 2.19 5.43
CA ASP A 51 19.36 3.08 6.48
C ASP A 51 20.90 3.00 6.49
N PRO A 52 21.63 4.13 6.27
CA PRO A 52 23.09 4.11 6.19
C PRO A 52 23.79 3.73 7.51
N LEU A 53 23.07 3.72 8.63
CA LEU A 53 23.58 3.28 9.94
C LEU A 53 23.20 1.84 10.28
N GLU A 54 22.43 1.16 9.44
CA GLU A 54 22.03 -0.23 9.68
C GLU A 54 23.22 -1.18 9.50
N GLN A 55 23.38 -2.10 10.46
CA GLN A 55 24.57 -2.93 10.58
C GLN A 55 24.81 -3.79 9.34
N THR A 56 23.77 -4.43 8.79
CA THR A 56 23.93 -5.31 7.63
C THR A 56 24.21 -4.55 6.33
N TYR A 57 23.82 -3.27 6.24
CA TYR A 57 24.23 -2.37 5.17
C TYR A 57 25.73 -2.06 5.20
N ILE A 58 26.26 -1.76 6.39
CA ILE A 58 27.69 -1.50 6.61
C ILE A 58 28.50 -2.77 6.36
N GLU A 59 28.04 -3.92 6.84
CA GLU A 59 28.69 -5.22 6.62
C GLU A 59 28.72 -5.65 5.16
N ALA A 60 27.72 -5.25 4.37
CA ALA A 60 27.71 -5.44 2.92
C ALA A 60 28.77 -4.57 2.19
N GLY A 61 29.47 -3.69 2.92
CA GLY A 61 30.59 -2.91 2.41
C GLY A 61 30.21 -1.52 1.90
N PHE A 62 28.96 -1.09 2.09
CA PHE A 62 28.53 0.25 1.75
C PHE A 62 28.90 1.24 2.86
N LYS A 63 29.32 2.45 2.47
CA LYS A 63 29.78 3.51 3.39
C LYS A 63 29.05 4.84 3.20
N ASP A 64 28.56 5.06 1.99
CA ASP A 64 27.81 6.25 1.60
C ASP A 64 26.37 5.84 1.29
N MET A 65 25.43 6.76 1.43
CA MET A 65 24.04 6.54 1.07
C MET A 65 23.91 6.14 -0.41
N ARG A 66 23.13 5.09 -0.68
CA ARG A 66 22.81 4.63 -2.04
C ARG A 66 21.34 4.29 -2.15
N ILE A 67 20.79 4.50 -3.34
CA ILE A 67 19.46 4.01 -3.72
C ILE A 67 19.68 2.85 -4.69
N PHE A 68 19.05 1.71 -4.42
CA PHE A 68 19.15 0.53 -5.27
C PHE A 68 17.92 0.44 -6.15
N ASN A 69 18.10 0.42 -7.46
CA ASN A 69 17.04 0.02 -8.38
C ASN A 69 17.07 -1.51 -8.53
N LEU A 70 15.96 -2.18 -8.22
CA LEU A 70 15.86 -3.65 -8.28
C LEU A 70 15.01 -4.11 -9.47
N VAL A 71 14.06 -3.29 -9.93
CA VAL A 71 13.22 -3.54 -11.10
C VAL A 71 13.15 -2.26 -11.95
N ASP A 72 13.34 -2.39 -13.27
CA ASP A 72 13.18 -1.28 -14.21
C ASP A 72 11.74 -0.77 -14.16
N GLU A 73 11.54 0.55 -14.17
CA GLU A 73 10.20 1.15 -14.05
C GLU A 73 9.29 0.93 -15.27
N ASN A 74 9.83 0.41 -16.39
CA ASN A 74 9.03 -0.06 -17.51
C ASN A 74 8.48 -1.48 -17.29
N GLU A 75 8.99 -2.18 -16.28
CA GLU A 75 8.56 -3.50 -15.85
C GLU A 75 7.66 -3.41 -14.61
N ARG A 76 7.01 -4.52 -14.26
CA ARG A 76 6.09 -4.59 -13.12
C ARG A 76 6.77 -5.23 -11.91
N ALA A 77 7.13 -4.43 -10.91
CA ALA A 77 7.49 -4.95 -9.59
C ALA A 77 6.27 -5.49 -8.82
N TRP A 78 6.50 -6.36 -7.84
CA TRP A 78 5.44 -7.04 -7.06
C TRP A 78 5.46 -6.56 -5.61
N HIS A 79 4.94 -5.35 -5.37
CA HIS A 79 4.98 -4.68 -4.05
C HIS A 79 3.58 -4.40 -3.48
N ALA A 80 2.64 -3.91 -4.29
CA ALA A 80 1.32 -3.49 -3.83
C ALA A 80 0.40 -4.68 -3.46
N GLY A 81 0.47 -5.78 -4.20
CA GLY A 81 -0.44 -6.93 -4.04
C GLY A 81 -1.91 -6.55 -4.29
N VAL A 82 -2.85 -7.17 -3.58
CA VAL A 82 -4.27 -6.78 -3.61
C VAL A 82 -4.38 -5.36 -3.05
N SER A 83 -4.82 -4.44 -3.91
CA SER A 83 -4.75 -3.00 -3.65
C SER A 83 -5.77 -2.24 -4.49
N SER A 84 -6.23 -1.09 -3.98
CA SER A 84 -7.17 -0.19 -4.64
C SER A 84 -6.91 1.29 -4.28
N TRP A 85 -6.93 2.17 -5.28
CA TRP A 85 -6.77 3.62 -5.12
C TRP A 85 -7.37 4.38 -6.30
N ALA A 86 -8.10 5.46 -6.03
CA ALA A 86 -8.70 6.34 -7.03
C ALA A 86 -9.48 5.58 -8.13
N GLY A 87 -10.25 4.56 -7.70
CA GLY A 87 -11.06 3.71 -8.58
C GLY A 87 -10.28 2.69 -9.43
N ARG A 88 -8.97 2.54 -9.21
CA ARG A 88 -8.12 1.53 -9.85
C ARG A 88 -7.78 0.44 -8.85
N ASN A 89 -7.62 -0.78 -9.34
CA ASN A 89 -7.19 -1.95 -8.56
C ASN A 89 -5.88 -2.50 -9.11
N ASN A 90 -5.23 -3.39 -8.37
CA ASN A 90 -3.98 -4.06 -8.75
C ASN A 90 -2.88 -3.04 -9.10
N LEU A 91 -2.54 -2.17 -8.14
CA LEU A 91 -1.70 -1.00 -8.39
C LEU A 91 -0.27 -1.33 -8.81
N ASN A 92 0.21 -2.57 -8.63
CA ASN A 92 1.46 -3.04 -9.24
C ASN A 92 1.54 -2.70 -10.75
N ASP A 93 0.42 -2.75 -11.48
CA ASP A 93 0.40 -2.54 -12.94
C ASP A 93 0.70 -1.08 -13.35
N THR A 94 0.52 -0.13 -12.43
CA THR A 94 0.55 1.32 -12.72
C THR A 94 1.29 2.13 -11.67
N SER A 95 2.13 1.49 -10.85
CA SER A 95 2.83 2.16 -9.77
C SER A 95 4.31 1.85 -9.75
N ILE A 96 5.08 2.81 -9.23
CA ILE A 96 6.45 2.60 -8.78
C ILE A 96 6.41 2.36 -7.28
N GLY A 97 7.20 1.41 -6.81
CA GLY A 97 7.27 0.98 -5.41
C GLY A 97 8.64 1.32 -4.83
N ILE A 98 8.65 2.07 -3.75
CA ILE A 98 9.87 2.41 -2.99
C ILE A 98 9.79 1.70 -1.64
N GLU A 99 10.69 0.74 -1.43
CA GLU A 99 10.92 0.08 -0.16
C GLU A 99 11.98 0.83 0.65
N ILE A 100 11.70 1.06 1.93
CA ILE A 100 12.59 1.82 2.81
C ILE A 100 12.95 0.91 3.98
N VAL A 101 14.25 0.68 4.18
CA VAL A 101 14.71 -0.19 5.28
C VAL A 101 14.38 0.46 6.62
N ASN A 102 13.42 -0.12 7.32
CA ASN A 102 12.96 0.34 8.63
C ASN A 102 12.45 -0.88 9.41
N LEU A 103 12.87 -1.01 10.67
CA LEU A 103 12.64 -2.20 11.50
C LEU A 103 11.31 -2.11 12.27
N ALA A 104 10.25 -1.66 11.59
CA ALA A 104 8.92 -1.63 12.17
C ALA A 104 8.48 -3.04 12.59
N THR A 105 7.81 -3.15 13.73
CA THR A 105 7.33 -4.42 14.27
C THR A 105 5.88 -4.31 14.72
N SER A 106 5.17 -5.43 14.69
CA SER A 106 3.83 -5.59 15.24
C SER A 106 3.87 -6.73 16.26
N HIS A 107 3.52 -6.45 17.52
CA HIS A 107 3.39 -7.48 18.54
C HIS A 107 1.92 -7.71 18.80
N SER A 108 1.43 -8.93 18.57
CA SER A 108 0.12 -9.33 19.09
C SER A 108 0.31 -9.83 20.52
N ASP A 109 -0.45 -9.30 21.48
CA ASP A 109 -0.47 -9.79 22.87
C ASP A 109 -0.94 -11.27 23.01
N CYS A 110 -1.27 -11.92 21.89
CA CYS A 110 -1.67 -13.32 21.80
C CYS A 110 -0.51 -14.22 21.34
N SER A 111 0.24 -14.74 22.32
CA SER A 111 1.25 -15.83 22.27
C SER A 111 2.48 -15.66 21.36
N GLU A 112 3.65 -15.85 21.96
CA GLU A 112 4.98 -15.96 21.33
C GLU A 112 4.98 -17.02 20.20
N GLU A 113 4.78 -16.57 18.96
CA GLU A 113 5.27 -17.27 17.77
C GLU A 113 6.17 -16.30 17.00
N THR A 114 7.43 -16.68 16.84
CA THR A 114 8.53 -15.90 16.29
C THR A 114 8.17 -15.07 15.04
N ASP A 115 8.50 -13.77 15.09
CA ASP A 115 8.21 -12.68 14.13
C ASP A 115 8.77 -12.84 12.69
N ALA A 116 9.19 -14.03 12.27
CA ALA A 116 9.65 -14.29 10.90
C ALA A 116 8.54 -14.80 9.96
N GLU A 117 7.35 -15.13 10.48
CA GLU A 117 6.31 -15.83 9.69
C GLU A 117 5.18 -14.92 9.17
N VAL A 118 5.02 -13.70 9.70
CA VAL A 118 3.89 -12.82 9.34
C VAL A 118 4.09 -12.18 7.96
N ALA A 119 5.32 -11.89 7.55
CA ALA A 119 5.62 -11.32 6.23
C ALA A 119 5.44 -12.32 5.06
N LEU A 120 5.25 -13.61 5.33
CA LEU A 120 5.22 -14.69 4.32
C LEU A 120 3.89 -15.47 4.26
N LYS A 121 2.96 -15.24 5.21
CA LYS A 121 1.68 -15.96 5.25
C LYS A 121 0.69 -15.56 4.14
N ASP A 122 0.82 -14.36 3.56
CA ASP A 122 -0.10 -13.84 2.54
C ASP A 122 0.13 -14.39 1.11
N VAL A 123 1.18 -15.18 0.86
CA VAL A 123 1.47 -15.73 -0.49
C VAL A 123 0.60 -16.95 -0.83
N ARG A 124 -0.07 -17.57 0.15
CA ARG A 124 -0.85 -18.81 -0.10
C ARG A 124 -2.17 -18.61 -0.84
N PHE A 125 -2.63 -17.38 -1.07
CA PHE A 125 -3.91 -17.10 -1.73
C PHE A 125 -3.82 -16.16 -2.93
N SER A 126 -2.88 -16.40 -3.86
CA SER A 126 -3.10 -16.02 -5.27
C SER A 126 -1.95 -16.48 -6.16
N ASN A 127 -2.13 -17.63 -6.83
CA ASN A 127 -1.88 -17.75 -8.27
C ASN A 127 -2.32 -19.15 -8.77
N PRO A 128 -3.25 -19.24 -9.74
CA PRO A 128 -3.41 -20.47 -10.50
C PRO A 128 -2.25 -20.57 -11.49
N ILE A 129 -1.35 -21.54 -11.25
CA ILE A 129 -0.38 -21.95 -12.26
C ILE A 129 -1.17 -22.60 -13.40
N HIS A 130 -1.16 -21.95 -14.55
CA HIS A 130 -1.69 -22.51 -15.79
C HIS A 130 -0.65 -23.49 -16.34
N GLU A 131 -0.68 -24.76 -15.90
CA GLU A 131 0.10 -25.82 -16.57
C GLU A 131 -0.57 -26.21 -17.88
N SER A 132 0.01 -25.78 -18.99
CA SER A 132 -0.23 -26.35 -20.31
C SER A 132 0.66 -27.58 -20.52
N GLY A 133 0.05 -28.76 -20.67
CA GLY A 133 0.79 -29.99 -20.95
C GLY A 133 -0.06 -31.10 -21.57
N GLY A 134 -0.05 -31.17 -22.91
CA GLY A 134 0.07 -32.39 -23.72
C GLY A 134 -0.89 -33.57 -23.52
N ALA A 135 -1.68 -33.83 -24.55
CA ALA A 135 -2.52 -35.01 -24.75
C ALA A 135 -1.82 -36.37 -24.59
N LEU A 136 -2.54 -37.37 -24.07
CA LEU A 136 -2.57 -38.75 -24.59
C LEU A 136 -3.81 -39.52 -24.08
N GLN A 137 -4.62 -39.89 -25.07
CA GLN A 137 -5.70 -40.88 -25.20
C GLN A 137 -5.65 -42.11 -24.26
N ALA A 138 -6.78 -42.47 -23.62
CA ALA A 138 -7.61 -43.65 -23.96
C ALA A 138 -8.50 -44.19 -22.82
N ASN A 139 -9.72 -44.53 -23.23
CA ASN A 139 -10.64 -45.59 -22.75
C ASN A 139 -11.53 -45.39 -21.51
N ILE A 140 -12.80 -45.26 -21.86
CA ILE A 140 -14.02 -45.47 -21.08
C ILE A 140 -14.15 -46.97 -20.76
N GLY A 141 -14.44 -47.29 -19.49
CA GLY A 141 -14.73 -48.65 -19.04
C GLY A 141 -15.46 -48.72 -17.69
N SER A 142 -16.79 -48.82 -17.77
CA SER A 142 -17.72 -49.64 -16.95
C SER A 142 -17.60 -49.74 -15.41
N LEU A 143 -18.71 -49.32 -14.75
CA LEU A 143 -19.44 -49.92 -13.61
C LEU A 143 -18.73 -50.95 -12.69
N ALA A 144 -18.74 -50.68 -11.37
CA ALA A 144 -19.49 -51.46 -10.36
C ALA A 144 -19.25 -51.02 -8.89
N LYS A 145 -20.38 -50.93 -8.16
CA LYS A 145 -20.65 -51.24 -6.74
C LYS A 145 -19.51 -51.15 -5.68
N GLY A 146 -19.72 -50.23 -4.74
CA GLY A 146 -19.92 -50.51 -3.30
C GLY A 146 -18.73 -51.01 -2.48
N ASN A 147 -18.31 -50.22 -1.49
CA ASN A 147 -18.24 -50.65 -0.10
C ASN A 147 -18.03 -49.48 0.86
N ASN A 148 -18.84 -49.48 1.90
CA ASN A 148 -18.79 -48.64 3.09
C ASN A 148 -17.68 -49.18 4.01
N MET A 149 -16.85 -48.33 4.62
CA MET A 149 -16.14 -48.60 5.89
C MET A 149 -15.44 -47.33 6.42
N GLY A 150 -16.01 -46.79 7.50
CA GLY A 150 -15.32 -46.22 8.67
C GLY A 150 -14.14 -45.28 8.47
N GLY A 151 -14.42 -43.98 8.46
CA GLY A 151 -13.47 -42.92 8.82
C GLY A 151 -14.09 -42.05 9.90
N THR A 152 -13.58 -42.14 11.12
CA THR A 152 -13.96 -41.31 12.26
C THR A 152 -13.77 -39.83 11.91
N ALA A 153 -14.87 -39.10 11.74
CA ALA A 153 -14.86 -37.64 11.67
C ALA A 153 -14.46 -37.11 13.05
N LEU A 154 -13.22 -36.62 13.17
CA LEU A 154 -12.84 -35.76 14.29
C LEU A 154 -13.65 -34.46 14.17
N PRO A 155 -14.29 -33.99 15.24
CA PRO A 155 -15.08 -32.77 15.17
C PRO A 155 -14.13 -31.61 14.92
N TYR A 156 -14.38 -30.87 13.83
CA TYR A 156 -13.89 -29.51 13.67
C TYR A 156 -14.32 -28.74 14.91
N HIS A 157 -13.41 -28.57 15.87
CA HIS A 157 -13.56 -27.54 16.88
C HIS A 157 -13.51 -26.22 16.11
N ALA A 158 -14.67 -25.57 16.01
CA ALA A 158 -14.72 -24.16 15.74
C ALA A 158 -13.88 -23.49 16.84
N VAL A 159 -12.63 -23.17 16.51
CA VAL A 159 -11.84 -22.26 17.32
C VAL A 159 -12.55 -20.93 17.16
N ASN A 160 -13.33 -20.56 18.18
CA ASN A 160 -13.79 -19.18 18.34
C ASN A 160 -12.52 -18.33 18.48
N LEU A 161 -12.05 -17.80 17.35
CA LEU A 161 -11.06 -16.74 17.33
C LEU A 161 -11.77 -15.51 17.89
N VAL A 162 -11.57 -15.29 19.19
CA VAL A 162 -11.78 -13.98 19.79
C VAL A 162 -10.82 -13.03 19.06
N PRO A 163 -11.27 -11.92 18.48
CA PRO A 163 -10.36 -10.99 17.82
C PRO A 163 -9.44 -10.42 18.89
N CYS A 164 -8.15 -10.76 18.82
CA CYS A 164 -7.13 -10.17 19.67
C CYS A 164 -6.83 -8.78 19.08
N ASN A 165 -7.64 -7.78 19.44
CA ASN A 165 -7.64 -6.42 18.86
C ASN A 165 -6.46 -5.53 19.31
N ASN A 166 -5.38 -6.10 19.86
CA ASN A 166 -4.25 -5.33 20.36
C ASN A 166 -2.95 -5.75 19.69
N GLU A 167 -2.87 -5.60 18.36
CA GLU A 167 -1.56 -5.53 17.71
C GLU A 167 -0.93 -4.17 18.02
N VAL A 168 0.11 -4.18 18.85
CA VAL A 168 0.88 -2.98 19.17
C VAL A 168 1.97 -2.83 18.12
N PHE A 169 1.84 -1.79 17.30
CA PHE A 169 2.83 -1.43 16.30
C PHE A 169 3.91 -0.53 16.90
N THR A 170 5.17 -0.85 16.62
CA THR A 170 6.31 0.03 16.89
C THR A 170 6.87 0.52 15.55
N PHE A 171 6.82 1.83 15.33
CA PHE A 171 7.39 2.47 14.13
C PHE A 171 8.67 3.22 14.52
N PRO A 172 9.87 2.65 14.29
CA PRO A 172 11.11 3.35 14.57
C PRO A 172 11.26 4.56 13.63
N PRO A 173 11.90 5.66 14.10
CA PRO A 173 12.11 6.82 13.26
C PRO A 173 12.99 6.47 12.06
N TYR A 174 12.70 7.10 10.91
CA TYR A 174 13.55 6.99 9.73
C TYR A 174 14.80 7.84 9.88
N ASN A 175 15.92 7.37 9.34
CA ASN A 175 17.16 8.14 9.34
C ASN A 175 17.00 9.40 8.46
N PRO A 176 17.40 10.60 8.90
CA PRO A 176 17.28 11.81 8.07
C PRO A 176 17.97 11.70 6.70
N THR A 177 19.13 11.04 6.63
CA THR A 177 19.85 10.81 5.36
C THR A 177 19.06 9.89 4.43
N GLN A 178 18.34 8.93 5.01
CA GLN A 178 17.45 8.04 4.27
C GLN A 178 16.26 8.81 3.70
N ILE A 179 15.65 9.71 4.49
CA ILE A 179 14.53 10.55 4.06
C ILE A 179 14.95 11.54 2.97
N ASP A 180 16.14 12.13 3.05
CA ASP A 180 16.64 13.01 1.99
C ASP A 180 16.84 12.25 0.67
N ALA A 181 17.35 11.01 0.72
CA ALA A 181 17.43 10.15 -0.46
C ALA A 181 16.04 9.81 -1.02
N VAL A 182 15.06 9.51 -0.16
CA VAL A 182 13.66 9.28 -0.59
C VAL A 182 13.11 10.52 -1.30
N LYS A 183 13.34 11.72 -0.79
CA LYS A 183 12.89 12.96 -1.43
C LYS A 183 13.51 13.17 -2.82
N GLU A 184 14.84 13.01 -2.93
CA GLU A 184 15.54 13.13 -4.21
C GLU A 184 15.02 12.13 -5.23
N LEU A 185 14.84 10.87 -4.82
CA LEU A 185 14.28 9.81 -5.66
C LEU A 185 12.85 10.14 -6.09
N ALA A 186 11.97 10.49 -5.14
CA ALA A 186 10.58 10.78 -5.43
C ALA A 186 10.44 11.97 -6.40
N LEU A 187 11.18 13.05 -6.18
CA LEU A 187 11.21 14.19 -7.11
C LEU A 187 11.70 13.77 -8.50
N ASN A 188 12.72 12.92 -8.58
CA ASN A 188 13.20 12.39 -9.87
C ASN A 188 12.14 11.55 -10.60
N VAL A 189 11.38 10.73 -9.87
CA VAL A 189 10.26 9.94 -10.42
C VAL A 189 9.14 10.87 -10.89
N LEU A 190 8.69 11.81 -10.06
CA LEU A 190 7.59 12.73 -10.37
C LEU A 190 7.90 13.60 -11.59
N GLN A 191 9.16 14.02 -11.79
CA GLN A 191 9.57 14.76 -12.99
C GLN A 191 9.43 13.94 -14.28
N ARG A 192 9.59 12.62 -14.22
CA ARG A 192 9.54 11.72 -15.38
C ARG A 192 8.12 11.21 -15.67
N TYR A 193 7.26 11.18 -14.65
CA TYR A 193 5.87 10.74 -14.72
C TYR A 193 4.92 11.86 -14.30
N PRO A 194 4.66 12.84 -15.20
CA PRO A 194 3.86 14.03 -14.87
C PRO A 194 2.37 13.74 -14.61
N ASP A 195 1.91 12.53 -14.89
CA ASP A 195 0.54 12.08 -14.60
C ASP A 195 0.36 11.62 -13.14
N ILE A 196 1.45 11.53 -12.34
CA ILE A 196 1.38 11.27 -10.90
C ILE A 196 1.03 12.58 -10.19
N MET A 197 -0.19 12.69 -9.70
CA MET A 197 -0.63 13.85 -8.94
C MET A 197 -0.16 13.77 -7.48
N PRO A 198 -0.19 14.87 -6.71
CA PRO A 198 0.10 14.83 -5.28
C PRO A 198 -0.70 13.76 -4.51
N THR A 199 -1.96 13.53 -4.88
CA THR A 199 -2.84 12.51 -4.27
C THR A 199 -2.53 11.07 -4.72
N ASP A 200 -1.61 10.90 -5.68
CA ASP A 200 -1.18 9.60 -6.20
C ASP A 200 0.15 9.13 -5.57
N VAL A 201 0.72 9.91 -4.64
CA VAL A 201 1.82 9.50 -3.77
C VAL A 201 1.23 9.01 -2.45
N VAL A 202 1.34 7.71 -2.20
CA VAL A 202 0.56 7.02 -1.17
C VAL A 202 1.42 6.04 -0.38
N GLY A 203 1.00 5.71 0.84
CA GLY A 203 1.52 4.57 1.57
C GLY A 203 0.87 3.27 1.12
N HIS A 204 1.49 2.13 1.45
CA HIS A 204 0.85 0.84 1.24
C HIS A 204 -0.43 0.70 2.06
N SER A 205 -0.46 1.30 3.27
CA SER A 205 -1.64 1.36 4.14
C SER A 205 -2.85 2.02 3.47
N ASP A 206 -2.63 3.00 2.58
CA ASP A 206 -3.71 3.71 1.92
C ASP A 206 -4.42 2.86 0.87
N ILE A 207 -3.65 2.01 0.18
CA ILE A 207 -4.14 1.21 -0.95
C ILE A 207 -4.55 -0.20 -0.54
N ALA A 208 -4.15 -0.66 0.65
CA ALA A 208 -4.38 -2.01 1.15
C ALA A 208 -4.86 -1.99 2.62
N ILE A 209 -5.95 -1.26 2.84
CA ILE A 209 -6.58 -1.02 4.15
C ILE A 209 -6.76 -2.31 4.94
N GLY A 210 -6.36 -2.29 6.22
CA GLY A 210 -6.47 -3.42 7.16
C GLY A 210 -5.48 -4.56 6.92
N ARG A 211 -4.82 -4.63 5.75
CA ARG A 211 -3.76 -5.60 5.46
C ARG A 211 -2.37 -5.03 5.70
N LYS A 212 -2.21 -3.72 5.54
CA LYS A 212 -0.92 -3.03 5.54
C LYS A 212 -0.94 -1.79 6.43
N SER A 213 0.18 -1.52 7.08
CA SER A 213 0.38 -0.37 7.99
C SER A 213 1.61 0.47 7.60
N ASP A 214 2.28 0.11 6.52
CA ASP A 214 3.48 0.78 6.01
C ASP A 214 3.14 1.97 5.07
N PRO A 215 3.96 3.03 5.05
CA PRO A 215 5.26 3.20 5.74
C PRO A 215 5.14 3.61 7.22
N GLY A 216 3.93 3.65 7.77
CA GLY A 216 3.68 3.85 9.20
C GLY A 216 3.74 5.30 9.67
N ALA A 217 3.38 5.51 10.94
CA ALA A 217 3.25 6.84 11.54
C ALA A 217 4.58 7.60 11.68
N ALA A 218 5.73 6.91 11.60
CA ALA A 218 7.04 7.56 11.68
C ALA A 218 7.50 8.16 10.35
N PHE A 219 6.83 7.85 9.23
CA PHE A 219 7.24 8.32 7.92
C PHE A 219 6.85 9.79 7.71
N PRO A 220 7.78 10.70 7.37
CA PRO A 220 7.53 12.14 7.49
C PRO A 220 6.78 12.73 6.29
N TRP A 221 5.50 12.38 6.11
CA TRP A 221 4.67 12.82 4.98
C TRP A 221 4.62 14.34 4.81
N LYS A 222 4.47 15.10 5.92
CA LYS A 222 4.48 16.58 5.88
C LYS A 222 5.81 17.13 5.35
N GLU A 223 6.92 16.49 5.70
CA GLU A 223 8.26 16.90 5.25
C GLU A 223 8.45 16.67 3.74
N LEU A 224 7.93 15.54 3.23
CA LEU A 224 7.88 15.26 1.80
C LEU A 224 6.99 16.28 1.06
N TYR A 225 5.81 16.60 1.61
CA TYR A 225 4.93 17.60 1.03
C TYR A 225 5.59 18.97 0.92
N VAL A 226 6.31 19.42 1.96
CA VAL A 226 7.08 20.67 1.92
C VAL A 226 8.16 20.65 0.83
N ALA A 227 8.72 19.48 0.52
CA ALA A 227 9.64 19.28 -0.60
C ALA A 227 8.94 19.16 -1.98
N GLY A 228 7.60 19.28 -2.04
CA GLY A 228 6.81 19.17 -3.27
C GLY A 228 6.39 17.75 -3.65
N ILE A 229 6.43 16.80 -2.70
CA ILE A 229 6.12 15.39 -2.92
C ILE A 229 4.87 15.01 -2.14
N GLY A 230 3.83 14.57 -2.85
CA GLY A 230 2.59 14.10 -2.23
C GLY A 230 1.66 15.22 -1.77
N ALA A 231 0.53 14.82 -1.19
CA ALA A 231 -0.53 15.72 -0.77
C ALA A 231 -0.47 16.06 0.72
N TRP A 232 -0.93 17.26 1.08
CA TRP A 232 -1.14 17.66 2.48
C TRP A 232 -2.21 18.76 2.55
N TYR A 233 -2.92 18.83 3.67
CA TYR A 233 -3.95 19.85 3.89
C TYR A 233 -3.34 21.22 4.21
N ASP A 234 -4.14 22.27 4.02
CA ASP A 234 -3.80 23.61 4.51
C ASP A 234 -4.32 23.78 5.95
N ASP A 235 -3.47 24.28 6.85
CA ASP A 235 -3.82 24.42 8.27
C ASP A 235 -5.03 25.33 8.49
N GLU A 236 -5.16 26.42 7.72
CA GLU A 236 -6.31 27.33 7.78
C GLU A 236 -7.64 26.63 7.44
N LEU A 237 -7.62 25.76 6.43
CA LEU A 237 -8.82 25.04 5.98
C LEU A 237 -9.18 23.91 6.96
N LYS A 238 -8.18 23.20 7.50
CA LYS A 238 -8.37 22.25 8.60
C LYS A 238 -9.02 22.94 9.81
N GLU A 239 -8.47 24.07 10.26
CA GLU A 239 -9.01 24.82 11.40
C GLU A 239 -10.44 25.30 11.17
N HIS A 240 -10.78 25.69 9.94
CA HIS A 240 -12.14 26.04 9.57
C HIS A 240 -13.11 24.87 9.80
N TYR A 241 -12.80 23.69 9.29
CA TYR A 241 -13.63 22.51 9.50
C TYR A 241 -13.64 22.03 10.95
N GLN A 242 -12.54 22.14 11.69
CA GLN A 242 -12.52 21.80 13.11
C GLN A 242 -13.54 22.64 13.89
N ARG A 243 -13.58 23.95 13.65
CA ARG A 243 -14.59 24.83 14.27
C ARG A 243 -16.00 24.43 13.89
N GLN A 244 -16.24 24.13 12.61
CA GLN A 244 -17.55 23.69 12.12
C GLN A 244 -18.00 22.36 12.75
N PHE A 245 -17.11 21.38 12.85
CA PHE A 245 -17.44 20.03 13.32
C PHE A 245 -17.53 19.91 14.85
N CYS A 246 -17.01 20.88 15.59
CA CYS A 246 -17.34 21.05 17.02
C CYS A 246 -18.83 21.36 17.25
N GLU A 247 -19.49 22.02 16.29
CA GLU A 247 -20.92 22.35 16.38
C GLU A 247 -21.81 21.28 15.71
N SER A 248 -21.38 20.78 14.55
CA SER A 248 -22.13 19.81 13.77
C SER A 248 -21.18 18.77 13.15
N PHE A 249 -21.08 17.62 13.80
CA PHE A 249 -20.20 16.55 13.35
C PHE A 249 -20.78 15.86 12.10
N PRO A 250 -19.95 15.58 11.07
CA PRO A 250 -20.42 14.96 9.83
C PRO A 250 -20.87 13.51 10.07
N SER A 251 -21.81 13.04 9.24
CA SER A 251 -22.25 11.65 9.34
C SER A 251 -21.19 10.68 8.83
N LYS A 252 -21.25 9.41 9.28
CA LYS A 252 -20.41 8.33 8.74
C LYS A 252 -20.51 8.23 7.21
N ALA A 253 -21.71 8.43 6.65
CA ALA A 253 -21.93 8.39 5.20
C ALA A 253 -21.19 9.50 4.46
N ASP A 254 -21.15 10.71 5.04
CA ASP A 254 -20.43 11.84 4.45
C ASP A 254 -18.91 11.62 4.49
N ILE A 255 -18.39 11.11 5.61
CA ILE A 255 -16.97 10.78 5.76
C ILE A 255 -16.54 9.71 4.75
N VAL A 256 -17.31 8.63 4.63
CA VAL A 256 -17.07 7.58 3.64
C VAL A 256 -17.10 8.15 2.22
N THR A 257 -18.01 9.07 1.93
CA THR A 257 -18.10 9.72 0.62
C THR A 257 -16.86 10.57 0.33
N LYS A 258 -16.39 11.34 1.31
CA LYS A 258 -15.17 12.16 1.18
C LYS A 258 -13.91 11.30 1.03
N LEU A 259 -13.77 10.23 1.80
CA LEU A 259 -12.63 9.31 1.68
C LEU A 259 -12.62 8.60 0.31
N ARG A 260 -13.79 8.19 -0.20
CA ARG A 260 -13.93 7.65 -1.56
C ARG A 260 -13.54 8.69 -2.61
N CYS A 261 -13.98 9.93 -2.44
CA CYS A 261 -13.62 11.04 -3.33
C CYS A 261 -12.10 11.27 -3.35
N TYR A 262 -11.45 11.17 -2.19
CA TYR A 262 -10.01 11.35 -2.07
C TYR A 262 -9.22 10.23 -2.77
N GLY A 263 -9.67 8.98 -2.64
CA GLY A 263 -9.08 7.85 -3.36
C GLY A 263 -9.21 6.49 -2.69
N TYR A 264 -9.60 6.43 -1.40
CA TYR A 264 -9.64 5.19 -0.64
C TYR A 264 -10.72 4.22 -1.14
N ASP A 265 -10.43 2.92 -1.05
CA ASP A 265 -11.49 1.91 -1.11
C ASP A 265 -12.34 1.96 0.15
N THR A 266 -13.65 2.03 -0.05
CA THR A 266 -14.64 2.16 1.03
C THR A 266 -15.60 0.98 1.07
N SER A 267 -15.32 -0.08 0.31
CA SER A 267 -16.14 -1.29 0.21
C SER A 267 -16.41 -1.95 1.58
N ALA A 268 -15.42 -1.96 2.46
CA ALA A 268 -15.51 -2.56 3.80
C ALA A 268 -16.07 -1.63 4.90
N ALA A 269 -16.26 -0.34 4.59
CA ALA A 269 -16.64 0.69 5.56
C ALA A 269 -18.07 0.53 6.15
N GLY A 270 -18.86 -0.40 5.61
CA GLY A 270 -20.16 -0.77 6.15
C GLY A 270 -20.07 -1.43 7.53
N SER A 271 -18.99 -2.18 7.79
CA SER A 271 -18.72 -2.78 9.10
C SER A 271 -18.01 -1.79 10.03
N GLU A 272 -18.06 -2.03 11.35
CA GLU A 272 -17.33 -1.21 12.33
C GLU A 272 -15.82 -1.41 12.20
N ILE A 273 -15.38 -2.68 12.12
CA ILE A 273 -13.97 -3.04 11.93
C ILE A 273 -13.43 -2.42 10.64
N GLY A 274 -14.08 -2.64 9.50
CA GLY A 274 -13.61 -2.09 8.22
C GLY A 274 -13.64 -0.55 8.16
N TYR A 275 -14.51 0.10 8.94
CA TYR A 275 -14.49 1.55 9.06
C TYR A 275 -13.31 2.04 9.91
N ASN A 276 -13.05 1.39 11.05
CA ASN A 276 -11.92 1.75 11.91
C ASN A 276 -10.58 1.55 11.21
N GLU A 277 -10.42 0.48 10.44
CA GLU A 277 -9.21 0.25 9.63
C GLU A 277 -9.02 1.33 8.55
N LEU A 278 -10.12 1.76 7.91
CA LEU A 278 -10.08 2.84 6.93
C LEU A 278 -9.65 4.17 7.58
N ILE A 279 -10.19 4.49 8.75
CA ILE A 279 -9.81 5.69 9.50
C ILE A 279 -8.35 5.60 9.97
N ARG A 280 -7.92 4.44 10.47
CA ARG A 280 -6.55 4.19 10.90
C ARG A 280 -5.56 4.38 9.76
N ALA A 281 -5.83 3.81 8.59
CA ALA A 281 -4.99 3.97 7.40
C ALA A 281 -4.82 5.45 7.04
N PHE A 282 -5.91 6.22 7.06
CA PHE A 282 -5.87 7.66 6.82
C PHE A 282 -5.05 8.42 7.88
N GLN A 283 -5.21 8.09 9.16
CA GLN A 283 -4.48 8.73 10.25
C GLN A 283 -2.97 8.44 10.19
N LEU A 284 -2.56 7.21 9.85
CA LEU A 284 -1.15 6.85 9.64
C LEU A 284 -0.45 7.73 8.59
N HIS A 285 -1.21 8.30 7.65
CA HIS A 285 -0.70 9.22 6.64
C HIS A 285 -0.80 10.68 7.10
N PHE A 286 -1.98 11.15 7.48
CA PHE A 286 -2.26 12.59 7.63
C PHE A 286 -2.37 13.11 9.07
N ARG A 287 -2.42 12.21 10.06
CA ARG A 287 -2.56 12.55 11.49
C ARG A 287 -1.81 11.56 12.38
N GLN A 288 -0.50 11.58 12.25
CA GLN A 288 0.39 10.53 12.75
C GLN A 288 0.55 10.55 14.27
N GLU A 289 0.12 11.63 14.94
CA GLU A 289 0.10 11.75 16.39
C GLU A 289 -0.97 10.87 17.05
N ASN A 290 -2.05 10.53 16.35
CA ASN A 290 -3.06 9.58 16.81
C ASN A 290 -3.71 8.81 15.65
N TYR A 291 -3.44 7.50 15.61
CA TYR A 291 -3.88 6.55 14.59
C TYR A 291 -4.67 5.36 15.20
N ASP A 292 -5.46 5.61 16.23
CA ASP A 292 -6.29 4.62 16.91
C ASP A 292 -7.46 4.07 16.04
N GLY A 293 -7.68 4.62 14.85
CA GLY A 293 -8.78 4.24 13.97
C GLY A 293 -10.14 4.80 14.39
N ILE A 294 -10.17 5.67 15.40
CA ILE A 294 -11.39 6.32 15.88
C ILE A 294 -11.53 7.67 15.18
N LEU A 295 -12.67 7.87 14.51
CA LEU A 295 -12.94 9.16 13.88
C LEU A 295 -13.19 10.23 14.94
N ASP A 296 -12.39 11.29 14.89
CA ASP A 296 -12.58 12.50 15.69
C ASP A 296 -12.65 13.77 14.83
N VAL A 297 -12.83 14.92 15.50
CA VAL A 297 -13.03 16.23 14.86
C VAL A 297 -11.83 16.60 13.99
N GLU A 298 -10.62 16.34 14.44
CA GLU A 298 -9.41 16.65 13.69
C GLU A 298 -9.27 15.77 12.45
N THR A 299 -9.47 14.45 12.60
CA THR A 299 -9.43 13.52 11.48
C THR A 299 -10.48 13.89 10.43
N ALA A 300 -11.73 14.17 10.85
CA ALA A 300 -12.79 14.61 9.95
C ALA A 300 -12.43 15.92 9.22
N ALA A 301 -11.86 16.90 9.95
CA ALA A 301 -11.47 18.19 9.36
C ALA A 301 -10.36 18.05 8.33
N ILE A 302 -9.36 17.20 8.59
CA ILE A 302 -8.27 16.89 7.65
C ILE A 302 -8.83 16.26 6.38
N ILE A 303 -9.74 15.28 6.50
CA ILE A 303 -10.40 14.62 5.35
C ILE A 303 -11.07 15.67 4.44
N TYR A 304 -11.85 16.58 5.04
CA TYR A 304 -12.55 17.61 4.28
C TYR A 304 -11.59 18.63 3.66
N ALA A 305 -10.58 19.08 4.40
CA ALA A 305 -9.59 20.03 3.90
C ALA A 305 -8.80 19.46 2.71
N LEU A 306 -8.43 18.18 2.76
CA LEU A 306 -7.78 17.49 1.65
C LEU A 306 -8.69 17.40 0.42
N VAL A 307 -9.93 16.95 0.59
CA VAL A 307 -10.86 16.82 -0.54
C VAL A 307 -11.12 18.17 -1.19
N ASP A 308 -11.36 19.21 -0.41
CA ASP A 308 -11.68 20.53 -0.96
C ASP A 308 -10.47 21.18 -1.66
N LYS A 309 -9.25 20.90 -1.18
CA LYS A 309 -8.00 21.37 -1.81
C LYS A 309 -7.70 20.67 -3.14
N TYR A 310 -7.83 19.34 -3.18
CA TYR A 310 -7.37 18.53 -4.31
C TYR A 310 -8.48 18.14 -5.28
N PHE A 311 -9.74 18.22 -4.86
CA PHE A 311 -10.93 17.92 -5.66
C PHE A 311 -11.97 19.04 -5.53
N PRO A 312 -11.61 20.30 -5.84
CA PRO A 312 -12.55 21.40 -5.76
C PRO A 312 -13.75 21.12 -6.67
N SER A 313 -14.95 21.49 -6.23
CA SER A 313 -16.24 21.11 -6.85
C SER A 313 -16.49 21.65 -8.27
N ASN A 314 -15.46 22.11 -8.99
CA ASN A 314 -15.54 22.65 -10.34
C ASN A 314 -15.47 21.61 -11.47
N GLU A 315 -15.35 20.30 -11.18
CA GLU A 315 -15.30 19.27 -12.24
C GLU A 315 -16.58 18.42 -12.41
N PHE A 316 -17.64 18.64 -11.62
CA PHE A 316 -18.94 17.97 -11.84
C PHE A 316 -19.88 18.70 -12.81
N ASN A 317 -19.39 19.71 -13.54
CA ASN A 317 -20.11 20.37 -14.63
C ASN A 317 -19.32 20.30 -15.93
N VAL A 318 -19.22 19.10 -16.50
CA VAL A 318 -19.06 18.95 -17.96
C VAL A 318 -20.10 17.94 -18.44
N THR A 319 -21.15 18.53 -19.02
CA THR A 319 -22.22 18.02 -19.90
C THR A 319 -22.23 16.55 -20.26
#